data_AF-A0A2M7T885-F1
#
_entry.id   AF-A0A2M7T885-F1
#
_cell.length_a   1.000
_cell.length_b   1.000
_cell.length_c   1.000
_cell.angle_alpha   90.00
_cell.angle_beta   90.00
_cell.angle_gamma   90.00
#
_symmetry.space_group_name_H-M   'P 1'
#
loop_
_entity.id
_entity.type
_entity.pdbx_description
1 polymer ?
#
loop_
_entity_poly.entity_id
_entity_poly.type
_entity_poly.pdbx_seq_one_letter_code
_entity_poly.pdbx_strand_id
1 'polypeptide(L)' 'MKRVFVDTNIPMYWGGAESAYKEPCGYILGAIAREELYGETSAEVFLKNIPLAQGIFYIWQ' A
#
# COMPACT_ATOMS: atom_id res chain seq x y z
N MET A 1 -7.61 -5.84 16.70
CA MET A 1 -6.98 -5.38 15.44
C MET A 1 -7.43 -6.28 14.30
N LYS A 2 -7.96 -5.73 13.20
CA LYS A 2 -8.51 -6.50 12.09
C LYS A 2 -7.41 -6.71 11.03
N ARG A 3 -7.22 -7.95 10.60
CA ARG A 3 -6.32 -8.28 9.48
C ARG A 3 -7.05 -8.09 8.15
N VAL A 4 -6.38 -7.47 7.20
CA VAL A 4 -6.89 -7.24 5.85
C VAL A 4 -5.83 -7.65 4.83
N PHE A 5 -6.28 -8.26 3.73
CA PHE A 5 -5.42 -8.52 2.59
C PHE A 5 -5.41 -7.27 1.70
N VAL A 6 -4.23 -6.72 1.43
CA VAL A 6 -4.02 -5.50 0.66
C VAL A 6 -3.51 -5.86 -0.72
N ASP A 7 -4.34 -5.59 -1.73
CA ASP A 7 -3.97 -5.72 -3.14
C ASP A 7 -2.96 -4.64 -3.55
N THR A 8 -2.04 -4.95 -4.47
CA THR A 8 -1.09 -3.99 -5.05
C THR A 8 -1.70 -2.77 -5.67
N ASN A 9 -2.95 -2.86 -6.12
CA ASN A 9 -3.66 -1.72 -6.68
C ASN A 9 -3.76 -0.57 -5.65
N ILE A 10 -3.79 -0.86 -4.34
CA ILE A 10 -3.84 0.16 -3.30
C ILE A 10 -2.58 1.06 -3.29
N PRO A 11 -1.36 0.53 -3.07
CA PRO A 11 -0.16 1.35 -3.17
C PRO A 11 0.09 1.89 -4.59
N MET A 12 -0.30 1.16 -5.64
CA MET A 12 -0.17 1.65 -7.02
C MET A 12 -1.04 2.88 -7.31
N TYR A 13 -2.32 2.87 -6.94
CA TYR A 13 -3.21 4.02 -7.16
C TYR A 13 -2.85 5.21 -6.28
N TRP A 14 -2.26 4.96 -5.11
CA TRP A 14 -1.74 6.03 -4.26
C TRP A 14 -0.45 6.67 -4.82
N GLY A 15 0.53 5.84 -5.21
CA GLY A 15 1.85 6.29 -5.68
C GLY A 15 1.93 6.64 -7.17
N GLY A 16 0.93 6.25 -7.97
CA GLY A 16 0.89 6.45 -9.41
C GLY A 16 0.33 7.81 -9.87
N ALA A 17 0.10 7.92 -11.19
CA ALA A 17 -0.56 9.05 -11.83
C ALA A 17 -1.97 9.29 -11.25
N GLU A 18 -2.51 10.48 -11.47
CA GLU A 18 -3.78 10.93 -10.90
C GLU A 18 -4.90 9.89 -11.11
N SER A 19 -5.47 9.41 -10.01
CA SER A 19 -6.48 8.35 -9.96
C SER A 19 -7.59 8.79 -9.02
N ALA A 20 -8.85 8.52 -9.38
CA ALA A 20 -10.00 8.72 -8.49
C ALA A 20 -9.87 7.94 -7.17
N TYR A 21 -8.99 6.92 -7.12
CA TYR A 21 -8.75 6.10 -5.94
C TYR A 21 -7.57 6.58 -5.09
N LYS A 22 -6.88 7.67 -5.47
CA LYS A 22 -5.68 8.13 -4.77
C LYS A 22 -5.94 8.45 -3.30
N GLU A 23 -6.97 9.24 -3.00
CA GLU A 23 -7.36 9.55 -1.62
C GLU A 23 -7.86 8.32 -0.86
N PRO A 24 -8.83 7.53 -1.36
CA PRO A 24 -9.26 6.29 -0.69
C PRO A 24 -8.11 5.33 -0.36
N CYS A 25 -7.16 5.15 -1.28
CA CYS A 25 -5.98 4.31 -1.05
C CYS A 25 -5.06 4.92 0.02
N GLY A 26 -4.89 6.24 0.02
CA GLY A 26 -4.15 6.95 1.06
C GLY A 26 -4.73 6.75 2.46
N TYR A 27 -6.06 6.74 2.62
CA TYR A 27 -6.70 6.43 3.90
C TYR A 27 -6.37 5.03 4.40
N ILE A 28 -6.42 4.02 3.52
CA ILE A 28 -6.10 2.63 3.87
C ILE A 28 -4.62 2.51 4.29
N LEU A 29 -3.71 3.08 3.51
CA LEU A 29 -2.28 3.07 3.82
C LEU A 29 -1.97 3.82 5.11
N GLY A 30 -2.64 4.95 5.36
CA GLY A 30 -2.52 5.70 6.60
C GLY A 30 -3.03 4.93 7.82
N ALA A 31 -4.12 4.17 7.69
CA ALA A 31 -4.62 3.32 8.77
C ALA A 31 -3.67 2.15 9.09
N ILE A 32 -2.99 1.61 8.07
CA ILE A 32 -1.92 0.62 8.28
C ILE A 32 -0.73 1.27 8.99
N ALA A 33 -0.32 2.47 8.56
CA ALA A 33 0.78 3.22 9.14
C ALA A 33 0.56 3.57 10.62
N ARG A 34 -0.68 3.83 11.00
CA ARG A 34 -1.09 4.10 12.40
C ARG A 34 -1.39 2.85 13.21
N GLU A 35 -1.13 1.66 12.66
CA GLU A 35 -1.41 0.36 13.30
C GLU A 35 -2.90 0.11 13.62
N GLU A 36 -3.80 0.85 12.99
CA GLU A 36 -5.25 0.66 13.11
C GLU A 36 -5.71 -0.58 12.31
N LEU A 37 -4.98 -0.89 11.23
CA LEU A 37 -5.15 -2.06 10.38
C LEU A 37 -3.85 -2.84 10.25
N TYR A 38 -3.93 -4.17 10.26
CA TYR A 38 -2.80 -5.02 9.91
C TYR A 38 -2.96 -5.50 8.47
N GLY A 39 -2.15 -4.93 7.56
CA GLY A 39 -2.16 -5.25 6.14
C GLY A 39 -1.19 -6.37 5.80
N GLU A 40 -1.68 -7.42 5.15
CA GLU A 40 -0.86 -8.49 4.55
C GLU A 40 -0.96 -8.39 3.02
N THR A 41 0.14 -8.65 2.31
CA THR A 41 0.16 -8.73 0.84
C THR A 41 0.92 -9.98 0.40
N SER A 42 0.66 -10.50 -0.80
CA SER A 42 1.37 -11.70 -1.26
C SER A 42 2.76 -11.38 -1.79
N ALA A 43 3.69 -12.33 -1.67
CA ALA A 43 5.05 -12.18 -2.17
C ALA A 43 5.12 -12.00 -3.70
N GLU A 44 4.25 -12.67 -4.46
CA GLU A 44 4.15 -12.48 -5.92
C GLU A 44 3.66 -11.07 -6.29
N VAL A 45 2.74 -10.53 -5.48
CA VAL A 45 2.19 -9.17 -5.60
C VAL A 45 3.27 -8.12 -5.28
N PHE A 46 4.11 -8.38 -4.27
CA PHE A 46 5.30 -7.57 -3.96
C PHE A 46 6.36 -7.60 -5.07
N LEU A 47 6.69 -8.79 -5.59
CA LEU A 47 7.75 -8.99 -6.58
C LEU A 47 7.40 -8.39 -7.97
N LYS A 48 6.11 -8.33 -8.33
CA LYS A 48 5.66 -7.70 -9.59
C LYS A 48 5.77 -6.17 -9.58
N ASN A 49 5.84 -5.53 -8.41
CA ASN A 49 5.74 -4.07 -8.25
C ASN A 49 6.96 -3.45 -7.55
N ILE A 50 8.10 -4.16 -7.53
CA ILE A 50 9.36 -3.71 -6.91
C ILE A 50 9.77 -2.26 -7.27
N PRO A 51 9.58 -1.74 -8.50
CA PRO A 51 9.95 -0.36 -8.81
C PRO A 51 9.17 0.69 -8.00
N LEU A 52 7.93 0.39 -7.59
CA LEU A 52 7.08 1.26 -6.76
C LEU A 52 7.26 0.98 -5.26
N ALA A 53 7.53 -0.27 -4.90
CA ALA A 53 7.74 -0.68 -3.51
C ALA A 53 9.04 -0.11 -2.92
N GLN A 54 10.11 0.06 -3.71
CA GLN A 54 11.35 0.66 -3.21
C GLN A 54 11.12 2.05 -2.59
N GLY A 55 10.27 2.89 -3.19
CA GLY A 55 10.00 4.24 -2.67
C GLY A 55 9.24 4.26 -1.33
N ILE A 56 8.42 3.25 -1.03
CA ILE A 56 7.65 3.16 0.22
C ILE A 56 8.54 2.60 1.34
N PHE A 57 9.38 1.61 1.07
CA PHE A 57 10.23 1.00 2.12
C PHE A 57 11.35 1.92 2.62
N TYR A 58 11.85 2.87 1.81
CA TYR A 58 12.80 3.88 2.27
C TYR A 58 12.18 4.96 3.17
N ILE A 59 10.86 5.15 3.17
CA ILE A 59 10.17 6.08 4.08
C ILE A 59 10.01 5.45 5.48
N TRP A 60 10.15 4.12 5.57
CA TRP A 60 9.94 3.33 6.80
C TRP A 60 11.24 2.76 7.42
N GLN A 61 12.42 3.22 6.98
CA GLN A 61 13.69 2.95 7.68
C GLN A 61 14.10 4.13 8.56
#